data_AF-A0A3N5SF54-F1
#
_entry.id   AF-A0A3N5SF54-F1
#
_cell.length_a   1.000
_cell.length_b   1.000
_cell.length_c   1.000
_cell.angle_alpha   90.00
_cell.angle_beta   90.00
_cell.angle_gamma   90.00
#
_symmetry.space_group_name_H-M   'P 1'
#
loop_
_entity.id
_entity.type
_entity.pdbx_description
1 polymer ?
#
loop_
_entity_poly.entity_id
_entity_poly.type
_entity_poly.pdbx_seq_one_letter_code
_entity_poly.pdbx_strand_id
1 'polypeptide(L)'
;MTINDFILSCATDDVPGYFTYEGENMLIVQSKEGAKNNRNDFEKIEEFISALISHESLHVVIGKLVDGQISDSLDDLEIVVERFGKKYQVSLNNMFFSTDSSGIITS
;
A
#
# COMPACT_ATOMS: atom_id res chain seq x y z
N MET A 1 7.23 -12.18 -8.96
CA MET A 1 6.29 -11.24 -9.61
C MET A 1 7.06 -10.20 -10.40
N THR A 2 6.41 -9.43 -11.24
CA THR A 2 6.86 -8.15 -11.83
C THR A 2 5.61 -7.26 -11.81
N ILE A 3 5.72 -5.95 -11.54
CA ILE A 3 4.58 -5.04 -11.75
C ILE A 3 4.69 -4.46 -13.15
N ASN A 4 3.74 -4.81 -14.00
CA ASN A 4 3.62 -4.33 -15.37
C ASN A 4 2.68 -3.12 -15.46
N ASP A 5 1.66 -3.06 -14.60
CA ASP A 5 0.67 -1.98 -14.62
C ASP A 5 -0.03 -1.78 -13.27
N PHE A 6 -0.68 -0.63 -13.11
CA PHE A 6 -1.54 -0.27 -11.98
C PHE A 6 -3.00 -0.20 -12.43
N ILE A 7 -3.86 -0.98 -11.79
CA ILE A 7 -5.28 -1.08 -12.14
C ILE A 7 -6.11 -0.55 -10.98
N LEU A 8 -7.01 0.40 -11.26
CA LEU A 8 -8.01 0.87 -10.30
C LEU A 8 -9.23 -0.05 -10.34
N SER A 9 -9.65 -0.54 -9.18
CA SER A 9 -10.82 -1.42 -9.03
C SER A 9 -11.70 -0.98 -7.85
N CYS A 10 -12.86 -1.60 -7.70
CA CYS A 10 -13.81 -1.33 -6.62
C CYS A 10 -14.21 -2.65 -5.95
N ALA A 11 -14.13 -2.69 -4.62
CA ALA A 11 -14.55 -3.83 -3.81
C ALA A 11 -16.06 -4.06 -3.94
N THR A 12 -16.47 -5.33 -3.98
CA THR A 12 -17.89 -5.72 -4.01
C THR A 12 -18.47 -6.00 -2.62
N ASP A 13 -17.59 -6.27 -1.67
CA ASP A 13 -17.84 -6.51 -0.26
C ASP A 13 -17.59 -5.24 0.59
N ASP A 14 -17.81 -5.33 1.90
CA ASP A 14 -17.75 -4.20 2.82
C ASP A 14 -16.37 -4.14 3.52
N VAL A 15 -15.30 -4.19 2.73
CA VAL A 15 -13.90 -4.09 3.18
C VAL A 15 -13.35 -2.67 2.93
N PRO A 16 -12.39 -2.18 3.73
CA PRO A 16 -11.68 -0.93 3.44
C PRO A 16 -10.90 -1.04 2.12
N GLY A 17 -10.51 0.09 1.53
CA GLY A 17 -9.69 0.07 0.31
C GLY A 17 -8.33 -0.58 0.57
N TYR A 18 -7.83 -1.38 -0.37
CA TYR A 18 -6.60 -2.16 -0.20
C TYR A 18 -5.83 -2.33 -1.51
N PHE A 19 -4.58 -2.79 -1.40
CA PHE A 19 -3.75 -3.17 -2.54
C PHE A 19 -3.71 -4.69 -2.68
N THR A 20 -3.74 -5.19 -3.92
CA THR A 20 -3.58 -6.62 -4.20
C THR A 20 -3.00 -6.84 -5.59
N TYR A 21 -2.94 -8.10 -6.03
CA TYR A 21 -2.32 -8.50 -7.28
C TYR A 21 -3.25 -9.34 -8.14
N GLU A 22 -3.25 -9.08 -9.44
CA GLU A 22 -3.78 -9.98 -10.46
C GLU A 22 -2.69 -10.25 -11.50
N GLY A 23 -2.02 -11.40 -11.35
CA GLY A 23 -0.86 -11.75 -12.16
C GLY A 23 0.30 -10.79 -11.91
N GLU A 24 0.65 -10.02 -12.93
CA GLU A 24 1.73 -9.03 -12.91
C GLU A 24 1.20 -7.59 -12.78
N ASN A 25 -0.07 -7.40 -12.43
CA ASN A 25 -0.64 -6.07 -12.24
C ASN A 25 -0.95 -5.82 -10.77
N MET A 26 -0.64 -4.62 -10.29
CA MET A 26 -1.06 -4.17 -8.97
C MET A 26 -2.47 -3.59 -9.07
N LEU A 27 -3.39 -4.12 -8.27
CA LEU A 27 -4.74 -3.61 -8.11
C LEU A 27 -4.79 -2.66 -6.92
N ILE A 28 -5.30 -1.46 -7.17
CA ILE A 28 -5.65 -0.47 -6.17
C ILE A 28 -7.18 -0.53 -6.03
N VAL A 29 -7.65 -1.18 -4.97
CA VAL A 29 -9.07 -1.51 -4.79
C VAL A 29 -9.73 -0.51 -3.85
N GLN A 30 -10.60 0.35 -4.38
CA GLN A 30 -11.41 1.28 -3.58
C GLN A 30 -12.49 0.54 -2.80
N SER A 31 -12.82 0.98 -1.59
CA SER A 31 -13.94 0.42 -0.83
C SER A 31 -15.27 0.71 -1.51
N LYS A 32 -16.20 -0.23 -1.38
CA LYS A 32 -17.59 -0.09 -1.83
C LYS A 32 -18.29 1.13 -1.21
N GLU A 33 -18.02 1.39 0.09
CA GLU A 33 -18.58 2.52 0.80
C GLU A 33 -18.02 3.84 0.26
N GLY A 34 -16.70 3.92 0.08
CA GLY A 34 -16.02 5.08 -0.52
C GLY A 34 -16.58 5.38 -1.90
N ALA A 35 -16.67 4.38 -2.78
CA ALA A 35 -17.23 4.52 -4.10
C ALA A 35 -18.70 5.01 -4.09
N LYS A 36 -19.56 4.43 -3.24
CA LYS A 36 -20.96 4.84 -3.10
C LYS A 36 -21.13 6.28 -2.62
N ASN A 37 -20.24 6.74 -1.75
CA ASN A 37 -20.27 8.08 -1.17
C ASN A 37 -19.43 9.10 -1.98
N ASN A 38 -18.92 8.71 -3.16
CA ASN A 38 -18.03 9.53 -3.99
C ASN A 38 -16.79 10.04 -3.21
N ARG A 39 -16.30 9.22 -2.29
CA ARG A 39 -15.09 9.45 -1.48
C ARG A 39 -13.98 8.56 -2.00
N ASN A 40 -12.87 9.17 -2.39
CA ASN A 40 -11.66 8.42 -2.73
C ASN A 40 -10.98 7.94 -1.45
N ASP A 41 -10.84 6.62 -1.28
CA ASP A 41 -10.14 6.07 -0.11
C ASP A 41 -8.62 6.22 -0.21
N PHE A 42 -8.12 6.57 -1.40
CA PHE A 42 -6.71 6.78 -1.70
C PHE A 42 -6.43 8.24 -2.03
N GLU A 43 -7.09 9.16 -1.33
CA GLU A 43 -6.83 10.60 -1.49
C GLU A 43 -5.34 10.88 -1.22
N LYS A 44 -4.63 11.44 -2.23
CA LYS A 44 -3.18 11.72 -2.27
C LYS A 44 -2.25 10.54 -2.52
N ILE A 45 -2.75 9.42 -3.04
CA ILE A 45 -1.89 8.27 -3.37
C ILE A 45 -0.73 8.64 -4.32
N GLU A 46 -0.92 9.66 -5.17
CA GLU A 46 0.07 10.14 -6.14
C GLU A 46 1.41 10.49 -5.49
N GLU A 47 1.40 11.04 -4.26
CA GLU A 47 2.60 11.40 -3.51
C GLU A 47 3.43 10.17 -3.11
N PHE A 48 2.80 9.01 -3.07
CA PHE A 48 3.38 7.77 -2.59
C PHE A 48 3.56 6.71 -3.69
N ILE A 49 3.12 6.96 -4.93
CA ILE A 49 3.27 6.01 -6.05
C ILE A 49 4.74 5.57 -6.22
N SER A 50 5.70 6.49 -6.09
CA SER A 50 7.12 6.14 -6.19
C SER A 50 7.58 5.21 -5.06
N ALA A 51 7.04 5.39 -3.85
CA ALA A 51 7.36 4.54 -2.71
C ALA A 51 6.74 3.15 -2.88
N LEU A 52 5.48 3.09 -3.33
CA LEU A 52 4.78 1.85 -3.68
C LEU A 52 5.55 1.06 -4.75
N ILE A 53 5.89 1.68 -5.89
CA ILE A 53 6.69 1.04 -6.94
C ILE A 53 8.00 0.49 -6.37
N SER A 54 8.67 1.26 -5.51
CA SER A 54 9.96 0.86 -4.93
C SER A 54 9.81 -0.33 -3.99
N HIS A 55 8.83 -0.29 -3.08
CA HIS A 55 8.51 -1.37 -2.14
C HIS A 55 8.25 -2.67 -2.90
N GLU A 56 7.38 -2.63 -3.89
CA GLU A 56 7.00 -3.84 -4.62
C GLU A 56 8.08 -4.35 -5.57
N SER A 57 8.89 -3.45 -6.12
CA SER A 57 10.09 -3.84 -6.88
C SER A 57 11.07 -4.62 -6.00
N LEU A 58 11.19 -4.30 -4.71
CA LEU A 58 12.02 -5.05 -3.77
C LEU A 58 11.45 -6.43 -3.48
N HIS A 59 10.13 -6.55 -3.24
CA HIS A 59 9.45 -7.85 -3.12
C HIS A 59 9.74 -8.75 -4.32
N VAL A 60 9.59 -8.19 -5.52
CA VAL A 60 9.86 -8.88 -6.78
C VAL A 60 11.30 -9.41 -6.85
N VAL A 61 12.28 -8.56 -6.55
CA VAL A 61 13.70 -8.92 -6.66
C VAL A 61 14.08 -9.95 -5.59
N ILE A 62 13.68 -9.73 -4.34
CA ILE A 62 14.02 -10.62 -3.22
C ILE A 62 13.35 -11.98 -3.40
N GLY A 63 12.08 -12.01 -3.79
CA GLY A 63 11.36 -13.25 -4.06
C GLY A 63 11.96 -14.06 -5.21
N LYS A 64 12.59 -13.41 -6.20
CA LYS A 64 13.30 -14.08 -7.31
C LYS A 64 14.70 -14.59 -6.91
N LEU A 65 15.42 -13.83 -6.08
CA LEU A 65 16.83 -14.10 -5.79
C LEU A 65 17.06 -14.99 -4.56
N VAL A 66 16.15 -14.96 -3.59
CA VAL A 66 16.35 -15.62 -2.29
C VAL A 66 15.24 -16.64 -2.04
N ASP A 67 14.07 -16.17 -1.61
CA ASP A 67 12.92 -17.00 -1.30
C ASP A 67 11.66 -16.13 -1.18
N GLY A 68 10.51 -16.71 -1.53
CA GLY A 68 9.20 -16.06 -1.39
C GLY A 68 8.89 -15.70 0.06
N GLN A 69 9.23 -16.56 1.03
CA GLN A 69 8.95 -16.28 2.45
C GLN A 69 9.75 -15.08 3.00
N ILE A 70 10.95 -14.85 2.48
CA ILE A 70 11.76 -13.70 2.86
C ILE A 70 11.22 -12.43 2.21
N SER A 71 10.74 -12.52 0.96
CA SER A 71 9.98 -11.42 0.34
C SER A 71 8.77 -11.05 1.17
N ASP A 72 7.95 -12.02 1.57
CA ASP A 72 6.73 -11.77 2.35
C ASP A 72 7.04 -11.13 3.72
N SER A 73 8.22 -11.40 4.31
CA SER A 73 8.64 -10.71 5.55
C SER A 73 8.94 -9.21 5.39
N LEU A 74 9.03 -8.69 4.16
CA LEU A 74 9.15 -7.25 3.90
C LEU A 74 7.82 -6.51 4.05
N ASP A 75 6.70 -7.22 4.12
CA ASP A 75 5.39 -6.62 4.43
C ASP A 75 5.35 -6.02 5.84
N ASP A 76 6.18 -6.56 6.74
CA ASP A 76 6.36 -6.09 8.11
C ASP A 76 7.44 -4.99 8.23
N LEU A 77 7.95 -4.48 7.11
CA LEU A 77 9.04 -3.51 7.13
C LEU A 77 8.51 -2.15 7.61
N GLU A 78 9.07 -1.71 8.73
CA GLU A 78 8.71 -0.45 9.37
C GLU A 78 9.71 0.65 9.00
N ILE A 79 9.19 1.78 8.56
CA ILE A 79 9.98 2.98 8.27
C ILE A 79 9.81 4.01 9.38
N VAL A 80 10.83 4.82 9.60
CA VAL A 80 10.76 5.95 10.53
C VAL A 80 10.45 7.22 9.76
N VAL A 81 9.29 7.81 10.03
CA VAL A 81 8.81 9.05 9.43
C VAL A 81 8.87 10.17 10.46
N GLU A 82 9.41 11.34 10.10
CA GLU A 82 9.43 12.50 10.98
C GLU A 82 8.33 13.51 10.62
N ARG A 83 7.49 13.86 11.60
CA ARG A 83 6.40 14.83 11.45
C ARG A 83 6.28 15.71 12.68
N PHE A 84 6.19 17.02 12.47
CA PHE A 84 6.13 18.02 13.55
C PHE A 84 7.28 17.86 14.58
N GLY A 85 8.47 17.45 14.12
CA GLY A 85 9.64 17.20 14.97
C GLY A 85 9.56 15.93 15.82
N LYS A 86 8.58 15.06 15.56
CA LYS A 86 8.41 13.75 16.21
C LYS A 86 8.65 12.64 15.20
N LYS A 87 9.32 11.57 15.62
CA LYS A 87 9.57 10.38 14.80
C LYS A 87 8.52 9.32 15.09
N TYR A 88 7.99 8.70 14.04
CA TYR A 88 6.97 7.67 14.08
C TYR A 88 7.47 6.45 13.33
N GLN A 89 7.24 5.27 13.90
CA GLN A 89 7.51 4.00 13.24
C GLN A 89 6.23 3.53 12.58
N VAL A 90 6.29 3.30 11.27
CA VAL A 90 5.11 3.04 10.43
C VAL A 90 5.41 1.84 9.55
N SER A 91 4.57 0.81 9.62
CA SER A 91 4.61 -0.29 8.64
C SER A 91 4.30 0.26 7.25
N LEU A 92 5.14 -0.08 6.27
CA LEU A 92 4.99 0.36 4.88
C LEU A 92 3.60 0.05 4.31
N ASN A 93 3.08 -1.15 4.60
CA ASN A 93 1.75 -1.58 4.18
C ASN A 93 0.61 -0.80 4.83
N ASN A 94 0.88 -0.14 5.95
CA ASN A 94 -0.10 0.66 6.68
C ASN A 94 -0.04 2.16 6.41
N MET A 95 0.82 2.60 5.48
CA MET A 95 0.97 4.03 5.20
C MET A 95 -0.31 4.72 4.71
N PHE A 96 -1.22 3.97 4.12
CA PHE A 96 -2.46 4.52 3.53
C PHE A 96 -3.70 4.28 4.40
N PHE A 97 -3.62 3.43 5.42
CA PHE A 97 -4.74 3.15 6.32
C PHE A 97 -4.89 4.21 7.43
N SER A 98 -3.99 5.20 7.51
CA SER A 98 -4.20 6.33 8.43
C SER A 98 -5.25 7.28 7.90
N THR A 99 -6.06 7.85 8.79
CA THR A 99 -7.18 8.76 8.45
C THR A 99 -6.74 10.06 7.76
N ASP A 100 -5.44 10.32 7.72
CA ASP A 100 -4.83 11.51 7.12
C ASP A 100 -3.76 11.19 6.07
N SER A 101 -3.69 9.93 5.61
CA SER A 101 -2.72 9.44 4.62
C SER A 101 -1.25 9.65 5.01
N SER A 102 -0.95 9.88 6.30
CA SER A 102 0.41 10.02 6.81
C SER A 102 1.10 8.70 7.12
N GLY A 103 0.34 7.61 7.13
CA GLY A 103 0.76 6.30 7.60
C GLY A 103 0.81 6.13 9.10
N ILE A 104 0.56 7.20 9.85
CA ILE A 104 0.58 7.14 11.30
C ILE A 104 -0.83 6.77 11.78
N ILE A 105 -1.01 5.50 12.15
CA ILE A 105 -2.22 5.07 12.86
C ILE A 105 -2.14 5.63 14.28
N THR A 106 -2.78 6.76 14.53
CA THR A 106 -3.03 7.25 15.89
C THR A 106 -4.30 6.59 16.41
N SER A 107 -4.17 5.75 17.43
CA SER A 107 -5.28 5.17 18.20
C SER A 107 -6.24 6.22 18.74
#